data_AF-A0A9P3Q5W4-F1
#
_entry.id   AF-A0A9P3Q5W4-F1
#
_cell.length_a   1.000
_cell.length_b   1.000
_cell.length_c   1.000
_cell.angle_alpha   90.00
_cell.angle_beta   90.00
_cell.angle_gamma   90.00
#
_symmetry.space_group_name_H-M   'P 1'
#
loop_
_entity.id
_entity.type
_entity.pdbx_description
1 polymer ?
#
loop_
_entity_poly.entity_id
_entity_poly.type
_entity_poly.pdbx_seq_one_letter_code
_entity_poly.pdbx_strand_id
1 'polypeptide(L)'
;MTERQPQLQMLDIQIEPNHQAIGAQLALGLLDANPKHVHRALTRAAVAGLDATLAILTVQTRNLVVALMLLQGSDATRAALQRTLIDADLDADPDNSDGQLYA
;
A
#
# COMPACT_ATOMS: atom_id res chain seq x y z
N MET A 1 3.48 9.56 -34.44
CA MET A 1 3.39 8.43 -33.49
C MET A 1 3.20 9.05 -32.12
N THR A 2 1.99 9.05 -31.60
CA THR A 2 1.67 9.69 -30.32
C THR A 2 1.87 8.66 -29.22
N GLU A 3 2.88 8.85 -28.38
CA GLU A 3 3.07 8.06 -27.17
C GLU A 3 1.81 8.17 -26.30
N ARG A 4 1.11 7.05 -26.08
CA ARG A 4 0.10 6.98 -25.03
C ARG A 4 0.85 7.00 -23.71
N GLN A 5 0.99 8.18 -23.11
CA GLN A 5 1.32 8.27 -21.70
C GLN A 5 0.28 7.44 -20.93
N PRO A 6 0.70 6.52 -20.04
CA PRO A 6 -0.24 5.81 -19.19
C PRO A 6 -0.96 6.86 -18.36
N GLN A 7 -2.24 7.07 -18.66
CA GLN A 7 -3.11 7.84 -17.78
C GLN A 7 -3.16 7.04 -16.49
N LEU A 8 -2.43 7.51 -15.48
CA LEU A 8 -2.64 7.10 -14.09
C LEU A 8 -4.09 7.45 -13.77
N GLN A 9 -4.99 6.51 -13.99
CA GLN A 9 -6.34 6.58 -13.47
C GLN A 9 -6.14 6.68 -11.95
N MET A 10 -6.28 7.88 -11.40
CA MET A 10 -6.55 8.03 -9.97
C MET A 10 -7.74 7.11 -9.72
N LEU A 11 -7.50 6.03 -8.99
CA LEU A 11 -8.55 5.15 -8.52
C LEU A 11 -9.51 6.04 -7.72
N ASP A 12 -10.61 6.45 -8.35
CA ASP A 12 -11.67 7.25 -7.75
C ASP A 12 -12.52 6.35 -6.85
N ILE A 13 -11.87 5.77 -5.85
CA ILE A 13 -12.47 4.82 -4.94
C ILE A 13 -12.93 5.59 -3.72
N GLN A 14 -14.25 5.66 -3.58
CA GLN A 14 -14.87 6.25 -2.41
C GLN A 14 -14.58 5.39 -1.17
N ILE A 15 -13.88 5.97 -0.18
CA ILE A 15 -13.65 5.30 1.11
C ILE A 15 -14.88 5.48 2.00
N GLU A 16 -15.62 4.40 2.22
CA GLU A 16 -16.75 4.35 3.12
C GLU A 16 -16.38 3.92 4.55
N PRO A 17 -17.21 4.23 5.57
CA PRO A 17 -16.98 3.78 6.94
C PRO A 17 -16.80 2.27 7.10
N ASN A 18 -17.50 1.47 6.28
CA ASN A 18 -17.37 0.01 6.32
C ASN A 18 -15.98 -0.46 5.86
N HIS A 19 -15.36 0.20 4.88
CA HIS A 19 -13.97 -0.10 4.46
C HIS A 19 -12.99 0.16 5.60
N GLN A 20 -13.18 1.27 6.32
CA GLN A 20 -12.36 1.60 7.48
C GLN A 20 -12.50 0.55 8.59
N ALA A 21 -13.74 0.11 8.86
CA ALA A 21 -14.01 -0.92 9.86
C ALA A 21 -13.38 -2.27 9.50
N ILE A 22 -13.46 -2.70 8.24
CA ILE A 22 -12.83 -3.95 7.79
C ILE A 22 -11.30 -3.84 7.90
N GLY A 23 -10.71 -2.71 7.48
CA GLY A 23 -9.28 -2.45 7.63
C GLY A 23 -8.84 -2.51 9.09
N ALA A 24 -9.51 -1.81 9.99
CA ALA A 24 -9.20 -1.84 11.42
C ALA A 24 -9.29 -3.27 12.01
N GLN A 25 -10.32 -4.03 11.64
CA GLN A 25 -10.47 -5.43 12.07
C GLN A 25 -9.33 -6.33 11.59
N LEU A 26 -8.89 -6.15 10.34
CA LEU A 26 -7.76 -6.89 9.79
C LEU A 26 -6.47 -6.55 10.55
N ALA A 27 -6.19 -5.25 10.76
CA ALA A 27 -4.99 -4.80 11.45
C ALA A 27 -4.93 -5.31 12.90
N LEU A 28 -6.04 -5.22 13.64
CA LEU A 28 -6.13 -5.79 15.00
C LEU A 28 -5.97 -7.30 15.00
N GLY A 29 -6.60 -8.01 14.05
CA GLY A 29 -6.43 -9.47 13.93
C GLY A 29 -4.99 -9.89 13.69
N LEU A 30 -4.23 -9.13 12.90
CA LEU A 30 -2.80 -9.37 12.66
C LEU A 30 -1.96 -9.06 13.91
N LEU A 31 -2.23 -7.93 14.59
CA LEU A 31 -1.55 -7.54 15.82
C LEU A 31 -1.72 -8.56 16.95
N ASP A 32 -2.94 -9.07 17.12
CA ASP A 32 -3.30 -10.04 18.15
C ASP A 32 -2.94 -11.49 17.75
N ALA A 33 -2.31 -11.70 16.59
CA ALA A 33 -2.06 -13.02 16.00
C ALA A 33 -3.31 -13.93 15.99
N ASN A 34 -4.49 -13.35 15.74
CA ASN A 34 -5.77 -14.05 15.79
C ASN A 34 -6.24 -14.44 14.37
N PRO A 35 -6.01 -15.68 13.93
CA PRO A 35 -6.30 -16.10 12.55
C PRO A 35 -7.78 -16.06 12.20
N LYS A 36 -8.69 -16.19 13.19
CA LYS A 36 -10.14 -16.10 12.94
C LYS A 36 -10.56 -14.68 12.56
N HIS A 37 -10.00 -13.67 13.22
CA HIS A 37 -10.27 -12.27 12.92
C HIS A 37 -9.70 -11.88 11.55
N VAL A 38 -8.48 -12.31 11.27
CA VAL A 38 -7.84 -12.12 9.95
C VAL A 38 -8.69 -12.75 8.86
N HIS A 39 -9.04 -14.03 8.99
CA HIS A 39 -9.85 -14.74 8.00
C HIS A 39 -11.20 -14.04 7.77
N ARG A 40 -11.91 -13.68 8.84
CA ARG A 40 -13.20 -12.97 8.73
C ARG A 40 -13.07 -11.65 7.98
N ALA A 41 -12.05 -10.85 8.25
CA ALA A 41 -11.85 -9.56 7.59
C ALA A 41 -11.52 -9.75 6.10
N LEU A 42 -10.64 -10.70 5.76
CA LEU A 42 -10.29 -11.03 4.38
C LEU A 42 -11.49 -11.57 3.60
N THR A 43 -12.31 -12.46 4.18
CA THR A 43 -13.54 -12.94 3.54
C THR A 43 -14.51 -11.81 3.27
N ARG A 44 -14.68 -10.86 4.21
CA ARG A 44 -15.55 -9.70 4.02
C ARG A 44 -15.05 -8.79 2.89
N ALA A 45 -13.74 -8.56 2.81
CA ALA A 45 -13.13 -7.79 1.72
C ALA A 45 -13.36 -8.48 0.37
N ALA A 46 -13.11 -9.79 0.29
CA ALA A 46 -13.30 -10.57 -0.93
C ALA A 46 -14.76 -10.55 -1.44
N VAL A 47 -15.74 -10.68 -0.53
CA VAL A 47 -17.16 -10.61 -0.87
C VAL A 47 -17.58 -9.21 -1.34
N ALA A 48 -16.97 -8.15 -0.80
CA ALA A 48 -17.26 -6.77 -1.18
C ALA A 48 -16.68 -6.38 -2.57
N GLY A 49 -15.77 -7.18 -3.12
CA GLY A 49 -15.22 -7.00 -4.45
C GLY A 49 -13.93 -6.17 -4.51
N LEU A 50 -13.47 -5.93 -5.73
CA LEU A 50 -12.16 -5.32 -6.02
C LEU A 50 -12.07 -3.88 -5.48
N ASP A 51 -13.06 -3.03 -5.79
CA ASP A 51 -13.03 -1.61 -5.41
C ASP A 51 -13.02 -1.43 -3.88
N ALA A 52 -13.84 -2.21 -3.18
CA ALA A 52 -13.86 -2.22 -1.72
C ALA A 52 -12.52 -2.71 -1.14
N THR A 53 -11.91 -3.73 -1.76
CA THR A 53 -10.60 -4.24 -1.34
C THR A 53 -9.51 -3.18 -1.52
N LEU A 54 -9.50 -2.49 -2.65
CA LEU A 54 -8.59 -1.37 -2.90
C LEU A 54 -8.83 -0.21 -1.92
N ALA A 55 -10.09 0.11 -1.59
CA ALA A 55 -10.43 1.10 -0.56
C ALA A 55 -9.84 0.73 0.81
N ILE A 56 -9.97 -0.55 1.20
CA ILE A 56 -9.42 -1.07 2.45
C ILE A 56 -7.89 -0.96 2.46
N LEU A 57 -7.23 -1.29 1.35
CA LEU A 57 -5.77 -1.12 1.21
C LEU A 57 -5.37 0.34 1.36
N THR A 58 -6.10 1.28 0.74
CA THR A 58 -5.84 2.72 0.92
C THR A 58 -5.95 3.14 2.39
N VAL A 59 -6.94 2.63 3.13
CA VAL A 59 -7.05 2.87 4.58
C VAL A 59 -5.82 2.34 5.32
N GLN A 60 -5.36 1.12 5.01
CA GLN A 60 -4.19 0.53 5.67
C GLN A 60 -2.92 1.31 5.39
N THR A 61 -2.67 1.69 4.13
CA THR A 61 -1.52 2.50 3.75
C THR A 61 -1.52 3.84 4.47
N ARG A 62 -2.69 4.50 4.57
CA ARG A 62 -2.83 5.76 5.33
C ARG A 62 -2.48 5.55 6.81
N ASN A 63 -3.02 4.52 7.43
CA ASN A 63 -2.76 4.23 8.85
C ASN A 63 -1.29 3.91 9.10
N LEU A 64 -0.64 3.17 8.19
CA LEU A 64 0.79 2.89 8.25
C LEU A 64 1.62 4.18 8.18
N VAL A 65 1.34 5.06 7.21
CA VAL A 65 2.06 6.34 7.08
C VAL A 65 1.89 7.19 8.34
N VAL A 66 0.67 7.27 8.89
CA VAL A 66 0.42 7.99 10.15
C VAL A 66 1.23 7.39 11.30
N ALA A 67 1.23 6.05 11.45
CA ALA A 67 1.98 5.38 12.50
C ALA A 67 3.49 5.62 12.39
N LEU A 68 4.04 5.56 11.17
CA LEU A 68 5.45 5.88 10.90
C LEU A 68 5.77 7.34 11.25
N MET A 69 4.93 8.28 10.82
CA MET A 69 5.12 9.70 11.14
C MET A 69 5.11 9.95 12.65
N LEU A 70 4.25 9.26 13.40
CA LEU A 70 4.21 9.35 14.86
C LEU A 70 5.45 8.75 15.54
N LEU A 71 6.01 7.67 14.99
CA LEU A 71 7.14 6.96 15.60
C LEU A 71 8.50 7.63 15.32
N GLN A 72 8.73 8.09 14.10
CA GLN A 72 10.04 8.55 13.62
C GLN A 72 10.04 9.94 12.98
N GLY A 73 8.88 10.59 12.87
CA GLY A 73 8.74 11.91 12.24
C GLY A 73 8.55 11.86 10.71
N SER A 74 8.15 13.00 10.15
CA SER A 74 7.80 13.13 8.72
C SER A 74 8.98 12.87 7.79
N ASP A 75 10.15 13.44 8.07
CA ASP A 75 11.31 13.35 7.18
C ASP A 75 11.88 11.92 7.11
N ALA A 76 11.99 11.25 8.26
CA ALA A 76 12.40 9.85 8.31
C ALA A 76 11.39 8.93 7.61
N THR A 77 10.09 9.19 7.77
CA THR A 77 9.03 8.45 7.07
C THR A 77 9.12 8.63 5.56
N ARG A 78 9.36 9.85 5.09
CA ARG A 78 9.59 10.12 3.67
C ARG A 78 10.82 9.38 3.15
N ALA A 79 11.95 9.46 3.86
CA ALA A 79 13.19 8.79 3.47
C ALA A 79 13.02 7.27 3.39
N ALA A 80 12.32 6.67 4.37
CA ALA A 80 12.02 5.24 4.36
C ALA A 80 11.19 4.82 3.15
N LEU A 81 10.11 5.55 2.84
CA LEU A 81 9.25 5.27 1.69
C LEU A 81 9.99 5.46 0.35
N GLN A 82 10.82 6.51 0.23
CA GLN A 82 11.65 6.72 -0.95
C GLN A 82 12.68 5.60 -1.13
N ARG A 83 13.28 5.13 -0.04
CA ARG A 83 14.20 4.00 -0.10
C ARG A 83 13.50 2.73 -0.57
N THR A 84 12.30 2.45 -0.05
CA THR A 84 11.49 1.31 -0.51
C THR A 84 11.19 1.38 -2.02
N LEU A 85 10.91 2.57 -2.56
CA LEU A 85 10.71 2.73 -4.01
C LEU A 85 11.99 2.40 -4.80
N ILE A 86 13.16 2.86 -4.33
CA ILE A 86 14.45 2.57 -4.96
C ILE A 86 14.75 1.07 -4.91
N ASP A 87 14.56 0.43 -3.75
CA ASP A 87 14.83 -1.00 -3.59
C ASP A 87 13.91 -1.84 -4.50
N ALA A 88 12.63 -1.46 -4.65
CA ALA A 88 11.70 -2.13 -5.55
C ALA A 88 12.06 -1.99 -7.04
N ASP A 89 12.64 -0.85 -7.43
CA ASP A 89 13.10 -0.59 -8.81
C ASP A 89 14.37 -1.41 -9.11
N LEU A 90 15.29 -1.49 -8.15
CA LEU A 90 16.50 -2.32 -8.26
C LEU A 90 16.19 -3.82 -8.36
N ASP A 91 15.18 -4.31 -7.63
CA ASP A 91 14.74 -5.71 -7.70
C ASP A 91 13.98 -6.03 -9.01
N ALA A 92 13.43 -5.02 -9.69
CA ALA A 92 12.71 -5.18 -10.95
C ALA A 92 13.64 -5.23 -12.19
N ASP A 93 14.93 -4.95 -12.02
CA ASP A 93 15.92 -4.88 -13.10
C ASP A 93 16.98 -5.98 -12.98
N PRO A 94 16.71 -7.22 -13.45
CA PRO A 94 17.71 -8.29 -13.48
C PRO A 94 18.78 -8.12 -14.57
N ASP A 95 18.72 -7.07 -15.40
CA ASP A 95 19.60 -6.87 -16.58
C ASP A 95 20.56 -5.66 -16.46
N ASN A 96 20.59 -4.95 -15.32
CA ASN A 96 21.53 -3.84 -15.12
C ASN A 96 22.95 -4.28 -14.71
N SER A 97 23.44 -5.36 -15.32
CA SER A 97 24.86 -5.75 -15.24
C SER A 97 25.73 -5.09 -16.31
N ASP A 98 25.23 -4.13 -17.08
CA ASP A 98 26.03 -3.39 -18.06
C ASP A 98 25.72 -1.89 -18.08
N GLY A 99 26.64 -1.11 -17.49
CA GLY A 99 27.02 0.20 -18.05
C GLY A 99 26.37 1.44 -17.43
N GLN A 100 27.14 2.09 -16.56
CA GLN A 100 27.33 3.54 -16.40
C GLN A 100 26.16 4.48 -16.77
N LEU A 101 25.78 5.37 -15.85
CA LEU A 101 25.81 6.83 -16.06
C LEU A 101 25.35 7.59 -14.79
N TYR A 102 26.31 7.88 -13.92
CA TYR A 102 26.32 9.15 -13.19
C TYR A 102 27.68 9.78 -13.49
N ALA A 103 27.70 10.63 -14.53
CA ALA A 103 28.72 11.64 -14.77
C ALA A 103 28.17 12.99 -14.32
#